data_AF-A0A318QH62-F1
#
_entry.id   AF-A0A318QH62-F1
#
_cell.length_a   1.000
_cell.length_b   1.000
_cell.length_c   1.000
_cell.angle_alpha   90.00
_cell.angle_beta   90.00
_cell.angle_gamma   90.00
#
_symmetry.space_group_name_H-M   'P 1'
#
loop_
_entity.id
_entity.type
_entity.pdbx_description
1 polymer ?
#
loop_
_entity_poly.entity_id
_entity_poly.type
_entity_poly.pdbx_seq_one_letter_code
_entity_poly.pdbx_strand_id
1 'polypeptide(L)'
;GGTLQLGNGGTAGNIATTTAIHDDGTLAVDRSDAITVGQVIDGTGNLTQIGTGTTTLTGTDTYTGATTIDNGTLALSGTGSIAQSTGVQDNAAFDISGVTTGSSSIQSLNGAGTVALGGNTLDITNGNATFGNTFSGVASGSGGLTVSGGTETLSGANTYTGVTTVASG
;
A
#
# COMPACT_ATOMS: atom_id res chain seq x y z
N GLY A 1 13.37 9.65 13.21
CA GLY A 1 13.41 10.66 12.13
C GLY A 1 12.47 11.80 12.45
N GLY A 2 12.43 12.82 11.60
CA GLY A 2 11.35 13.82 11.62
C GLY A 2 10.10 13.33 10.88
N THR A 3 9.02 14.10 10.94
CA THR A 3 7.78 13.83 10.20
C THR A 3 7.46 15.02 9.30
N LEU A 4 7.17 14.76 8.04
CA LEU A 4 6.53 15.71 7.14
C LEU A 4 5.09 15.27 6.92
N GLN A 5 4.12 16.12 7.25
CA GLN A 5 2.71 15.84 7.04
C GLN A 5 2.13 16.70 5.91
N LEU A 6 1.44 16.07 4.97
CA LEU A 6 0.71 16.73 3.90
C LEU A 6 -0.74 16.93 4.29
N GLY A 7 -1.08 18.16 4.67
CA GLY A 7 -2.42 18.52 5.13
C GLY A 7 -2.62 18.36 6.64
N ASN A 8 -3.85 18.61 7.07
CA ASN A 8 -4.31 18.59 8.46
C ASN A 8 -5.79 18.18 8.55
N GLY A 9 -6.21 17.26 7.67
CA GLY A 9 -7.57 16.77 7.53
C GLY A 9 -8.47 17.63 6.63
N GLY A 10 -7.96 18.72 6.06
CA GLY A 10 -8.64 19.55 5.06
C GLY A 10 -8.24 19.22 3.61
N THR A 11 -8.56 20.12 2.67
CA THR A 11 -8.27 20.00 1.22
C THR A 11 -6.99 20.74 0.74
N ALA A 12 -6.15 21.24 1.67
CA ALA A 12 -4.92 21.96 1.35
C ALA A 12 -3.67 21.38 2.05
N GLY A 13 -2.50 21.50 1.41
CA GLY A 13 -1.23 20.90 1.84
C GLY A 13 -0.70 19.89 0.83
N ASN A 14 0.36 20.24 0.11
CA ASN A 14 0.93 19.43 -0.99
C ASN A 14 2.46 19.60 -1.08
N ILE A 15 3.10 18.71 -1.84
CA ILE A 15 4.46 18.87 -2.34
C ILE A 15 4.34 19.07 -3.85
N ALA A 16 4.11 20.30 -4.29
CA ALA A 16 4.16 20.62 -5.71
C ALA A 16 5.62 20.89 -6.09
N THR A 17 6.09 20.32 -7.20
CA THR A 17 7.35 20.65 -7.90
C THR A 17 8.66 19.97 -7.50
N THR A 18 8.66 18.94 -6.64
CA THR A 18 9.89 18.14 -6.44
C THR A 18 10.00 17.03 -7.49
N THR A 19 11.23 16.62 -7.81
CA THR A 19 11.49 15.49 -8.73
C THR A 19 11.34 14.13 -8.04
N ALA A 20 11.53 14.09 -6.72
CA ALA A 20 11.39 12.93 -5.86
C ALA A 20 11.05 13.38 -4.43
N ILE A 21 10.68 12.42 -3.58
CA ILE A 21 10.55 12.58 -2.14
C ILE A 21 11.54 11.61 -1.49
N HIS A 22 12.61 12.14 -0.89
CA HIS A 22 13.54 11.34 -0.10
C HIS A 22 13.07 11.32 1.35
N ASP A 23 12.53 10.19 1.80
CA ASP A 23 12.01 10.01 3.15
C ASP A 23 12.90 9.04 3.94
N ASP A 24 13.59 9.57 4.96
CA ASP A 24 14.30 8.80 6.00
C ASP A 24 13.61 8.96 7.38
N GLY A 25 12.40 9.51 7.40
CA GLY A 25 11.61 9.76 8.58
C GLY A 25 10.21 9.18 8.44
N THR A 26 9.23 10.06 8.33
CA THR A 26 7.85 9.68 8.04
C THR A 26 7.21 10.73 7.14
N LEU A 27 6.71 10.29 6.00
CA LEU A 27 5.78 11.03 5.18
C LEU A 27 4.34 10.65 5.57
N ALA A 28 3.64 11.58 6.22
CA ALA A 28 2.23 11.42 6.56
C ALA A 28 1.35 12.18 5.57
N VAL A 29 0.22 11.59 5.17
CA VAL A 29 -0.75 12.22 4.26
C VAL A 29 -2.09 12.33 4.99
N ASP A 30 -2.47 13.56 5.31
CA ASP A 30 -3.66 13.94 6.07
C ASP A 30 -4.57 14.83 5.23
N ARG A 31 -5.04 14.26 4.13
CA ARG A 31 -5.90 14.91 3.13
C ARG A 31 -7.29 14.30 3.16
N SER A 32 -8.33 15.13 3.11
CA SER A 32 -9.72 14.65 3.04
C SER A 32 -10.24 14.45 1.61
N ASP A 33 -9.53 14.99 0.63
CA ASP A 33 -9.83 14.89 -0.80
C ASP A 33 -8.93 13.87 -1.50
N ALA A 34 -9.22 13.62 -2.78
CA ALA A 34 -8.38 12.78 -3.60
C ALA A 34 -7.17 13.57 -4.12
N ILE A 35 -5.97 13.02 -3.94
CA ILE A 35 -4.74 13.56 -4.50
C ILE A 35 -3.93 12.49 -5.22
N THR A 36 -3.12 12.91 -6.18
CA THR A 36 -2.12 12.06 -6.84
C THR A 36 -0.73 12.48 -6.42
N VAL A 37 0.07 11.50 -5.96
CA VAL A 37 1.51 11.66 -5.75
C VAL A 37 2.22 10.94 -6.89
N GLY A 38 2.76 11.73 -7.82
CA GLY A 38 3.49 11.22 -8.97
C GLY A 38 5.01 11.20 -8.81
N GLN A 39 5.51 11.69 -7.67
CA GLN A 39 6.94 11.68 -7.34
C GLN A 39 7.32 10.27 -6.87
N VAL A 40 8.51 9.81 -7.24
CA VAL A 40 9.09 8.61 -6.62
C VAL A 40 9.43 8.95 -5.17
N ILE A 41 8.97 8.12 -4.25
CA ILE A 41 9.32 8.12 -2.83
C ILE A 41 10.44 7.10 -2.61
N ASP A 42 11.57 7.54 -2.09
CA ASP A 42 12.72 6.68 -1.78
C ASP A 42 13.20 6.88 -0.33
N GLY A 43 14.20 6.09 0.09
CA GLY A 43 14.81 6.18 1.43
C GLY A 43 14.39 5.06 2.39
N THR A 44 14.57 5.31 3.68
CA THR A 44 14.34 4.32 4.75
C THR A 44 13.13 4.60 5.62
N GLY A 45 12.45 5.72 5.37
CA GLY A 45 11.30 6.22 6.12
C GLY A 45 9.99 5.50 5.80
N ASN A 46 8.96 5.88 6.56
CA ASN A 46 7.63 5.29 6.52
C ASN A 46 6.64 6.19 5.76
N LEU A 47 5.74 5.57 5.00
CA LEU A 47 4.56 6.23 4.46
C LEU A 47 3.35 5.97 5.36
N THR A 48 2.61 7.02 5.75
CA THR A 48 1.39 6.89 6.56
C THR A 48 0.22 7.66 5.94
N GLN A 49 -0.83 6.95 5.54
CA GLN A 49 -2.11 7.55 5.16
C GLN A 49 -2.99 7.68 6.41
N ILE A 50 -3.27 8.92 6.82
CA ILE A 50 -4.10 9.23 8.00
C ILE A 50 -5.34 10.08 7.66
N GLY A 51 -5.36 10.67 6.48
CA GLY A 51 -6.50 11.43 5.95
C GLY A 51 -7.66 10.52 5.52
N THR A 52 -8.87 11.06 5.52
CA THR A 52 -10.08 10.34 5.06
C THR A 52 -10.19 10.22 3.53
N GLY A 53 -9.34 10.96 2.79
CA GLY A 53 -9.35 11.00 1.34
C GLY A 53 -8.61 9.82 0.69
N THR A 54 -8.37 9.96 -0.61
CA THR A 54 -7.63 8.99 -1.41
C THR A 54 -6.27 9.56 -1.80
N THR A 55 -5.21 8.86 -1.46
CA THR A 55 -3.87 9.15 -1.96
C THR A 55 -3.52 8.14 -3.04
N THR A 56 -3.37 8.58 -4.28
CA THR A 56 -3.00 7.73 -5.41
C THR A 56 -1.52 7.88 -5.72
N LEU A 57 -0.74 6.80 -5.53
CA LEU A 57 0.65 6.72 -5.94
C LEU A 57 0.73 6.24 -7.39
N THR A 58 1.42 6.99 -8.24
CA THR A 58 1.71 6.59 -9.63
C THR A 58 3.20 6.35 -9.89
N GLY A 59 4.05 6.70 -8.92
CA GLY A 59 5.49 6.47 -8.96
C GLY A 59 5.85 5.02 -8.62
N THR A 60 6.99 4.55 -9.14
CA THR A 60 7.58 3.29 -8.66
C THR A 60 8.43 3.61 -7.44
N ASP A 61 7.82 3.54 -6.26
CA ASP A 61 8.43 3.92 -5.01
C ASP A 61 9.39 2.84 -4.51
N THR A 62 10.51 3.28 -3.92
CA THR A 62 11.64 2.42 -3.49
C THR A 62 11.97 2.58 -2.02
N TYR A 63 11.16 3.34 -1.26
CA TYR A 63 11.33 3.42 0.19
C TYR A 63 11.19 2.03 0.82
N THR A 64 11.95 1.81 1.88
CA THR A 64 12.07 0.49 2.54
C THR A 64 11.33 0.42 3.87
N GLY A 65 10.93 1.55 4.44
CA GLY A 65 10.10 1.57 5.64
C GLY A 65 8.68 1.06 5.38
N ALA A 66 7.89 1.03 6.45
CA ALA A 66 6.55 0.48 6.43
C ALA A 66 5.57 1.42 5.71
N THR A 67 4.54 0.83 5.12
CA THR A 67 3.36 1.56 4.65
C THR A 67 2.23 1.31 5.64
N THR A 68 1.67 2.37 6.22
CA THR A 68 0.54 2.29 7.15
C THR A 68 -0.64 3.06 6.60
N ILE A 69 -1.81 2.43 6.60
CA ILE A 69 -3.07 3.00 6.11
C ILE A 69 -4.05 3.00 7.27
N ASP A 70 -4.09 4.09 8.03
CA ASP A 70 -4.95 4.22 9.21
C ASP A 70 -6.35 4.73 8.87
N ASN A 71 -6.50 5.42 7.74
CA ASN A 71 -7.77 5.99 7.31
C ASN A 71 -7.82 6.17 5.79
N GLY A 72 -9.03 6.38 5.25
CA GLY A 72 -9.20 6.66 3.82
C GLY A 72 -8.70 5.54 2.92
N THR A 73 -8.10 5.91 1.78
CA THR A 73 -7.57 4.94 0.79
C THR A 73 -6.17 5.31 0.35
N LEU A 74 -5.26 4.34 0.37
CA LEU A 74 -4.01 4.40 -0.38
C LEU A 74 -4.18 3.57 -1.67
N ALA A 75 -4.09 4.22 -2.83
CA ALA A 75 -4.26 3.59 -4.11
C ALA A 75 -2.95 3.54 -4.91
N LEU A 76 -2.71 2.45 -5.62
CA LEU A 76 -1.67 2.35 -6.65
C LEU A 76 -2.34 2.43 -8.03
N SER A 77 -1.77 3.21 -8.94
CA SER A 77 -2.29 3.32 -10.30
C SER A 77 -1.20 3.38 -11.37
N GLY A 78 -1.50 2.87 -12.56
CA GLY A 78 -0.55 2.79 -13.67
C GLY A 78 0.62 1.87 -13.31
N THR A 79 1.81 2.45 -13.21
CA THR A 79 3.04 1.79 -12.75
C THR A 79 3.36 2.04 -11.27
N GLY A 80 2.39 2.56 -10.52
CA GLY A 80 2.47 2.77 -9.07
C GLY A 80 2.90 1.49 -8.35
N SER A 81 3.90 1.58 -7.48
CA SER A 81 4.44 0.40 -6.77
C SER A 81 5.06 0.79 -5.45
N ILE A 82 4.89 -0.06 -4.43
CA ILE A 82 5.51 0.04 -3.11
C ILE A 82 6.26 -1.26 -2.74
N ALA A 83 6.74 -1.99 -3.75
CA ALA A 83 7.25 -3.35 -3.59
C ALA A 83 8.43 -3.50 -2.62
N GLN A 84 9.19 -2.42 -2.38
CA GLN A 84 10.31 -2.43 -1.45
C GLN A 84 9.91 -2.11 0.00
N SER A 85 8.67 -1.66 0.24
CA SER A 85 8.17 -1.46 1.61
C SER A 85 8.22 -2.77 2.39
N THR A 86 8.67 -2.68 3.64
CA THR A 86 8.76 -3.84 4.55
C THR A 86 7.42 -4.51 4.83
N GLY A 87 6.32 -3.80 4.60
CA GLY A 87 4.98 -4.35 4.60
C GLY A 87 3.90 -3.27 4.60
N VAL A 88 2.66 -3.69 4.40
CA VAL A 88 1.47 -2.85 4.46
C VAL A 88 0.67 -3.20 5.70
N GLN A 89 0.53 -2.23 6.62
CA GLN A 89 -0.43 -2.26 7.71
C GLN A 89 -1.72 -1.60 7.19
N ASP A 90 -2.66 -2.41 6.71
CA ASP A 90 -3.93 -1.94 6.17
C ASP A 90 -5.03 -1.97 7.25
N ASN A 91 -5.28 -0.82 7.87
CA ASN A 91 -6.37 -0.63 8.82
C ASN A 91 -7.60 0.04 8.16
N ALA A 92 -7.52 0.43 6.89
CA ALA A 92 -8.57 1.12 6.16
C ALA A 92 -8.76 0.54 4.76
N ALA A 93 -8.17 1.15 3.71
CA ALA A 93 -8.27 0.62 2.36
C ALA A 93 -6.98 0.73 1.57
N PHE A 94 -6.51 -0.40 1.05
CA PHE A 94 -5.46 -0.50 0.05
C PHE A 94 -6.06 -0.87 -1.32
N ASP A 95 -5.87 -0.03 -2.33
CA ASP A 95 -6.45 -0.22 -3.65
C ASP A 95 -5.37 -0.38 -4.72
N ILE A 96 -5.26 -1.57 -5.32
CA ILE A 96 -4.37 -1.82 -6.45
C ILE A 96 -5.13 -1.97 -7.78
N SER A 97 -6.44 -1.75 -7.79
CA SER A 97 -7.30 -1.97 -8.96
C SER A 97 -6.93 -1.08 -10.15
N GLY A 98 -6.30 0.08 -9.89
CA GLY A 98 -5.85 1.03 -10.89
C GLY A 98 -4.49 0.70 -11.53
N VAL A 99 -3.80 -0.36 -11.08
CA VAL A 99 -2.50 -0.78 -11.63
C VAL A 99 -2.69 -1.42 -13.01
N THR A 100 -1.80 -1.09 -13.95
CA THR A 100 -1.91 -1.51 -15.36
C THR A 100 -0.94 -2.63 -15.74
N THR A 101 -0.05 -3.05 -14.85
CA THR A 101 0.91 -4.15 -15.07
C THR A 101 0.30 -5.53 -14.85
N GLY A 102 -0.93 -5.62 -14.32
CA GLY A 102 -1.60 -6.87 -13.98
C GLY A 102 -1.22 -7.44 -12.61
N SER A 103 -0.21 -6.88 -11.95
CA SER A 103 0.20 -7.27 -10.60
C SER A 103 0.86 -6.14 -9.82
N SER A 104 0.82 -6.25 -8.50
CA SER A 104 1.55 -5.42 -7.54
C SER A 104 2.18 -6.31 -6.48
N SER A 105 3.41 -6.01 -6.07
CA SER A 105 4.09 -6.75 -5.02
C SER A 105 4.19 -5.92 -3.74
N ILE A 106 4.16 -6.61 -2.60
CA ILE A 106 4.52 -6.09 -1.26
C ILE A 106 5.29 -7.18 -0.52
N GLN A 107 6.00 -6.83 0.55
CA GLN A 107 6.68 -7.85 1.37
C GLN A 107 5.69 -8.61 2.25
N SER A 108 4.93 -7.92 3.09
CA SER A 108 3.98 -8.54 4.03
C SER A 108 2.69 -7.72 4.10
N LEU A 109 1.56 -8.36 4.44
CA LEU A 109 0.28 -7.71 4.64
C LEU A 109 -0.22 -7.96 6.07
N ASN A 110 -0.76 -6.94 6.71
CA ASN A 110 -1.35 -7.04 8.04
C ASN A 110 -2.55 -6.11 8.18
N GLY A 111 -3.41 -6.37 9.17
CA GLY A 111 -4.50 -5.46 9.54
C GLY A 111 -5.90 -6.00 9.24
N ALA A 112 -6.88 -5.10 9.23
CA ALA A 112 -8.31 -5.42 9.18
C ALA A 112 -9.08 -4.66 8.11
N GLY A 113 -8.37 -3.91 7.25
CA GLY A 113 -8.93 -3.08 6.20
C GLY A 113 -9.46 -3.86 4.99
N THR A 114 -9.54 -3.19 3.85
CA THR A 114 -9.98 -3.78 2.59
C THR A 114 -8.89 -3.66 1.54
N VAL A 115 -8.63 -4.78 0.85
CA VAL A 115 -7.79 -4.79 -0.35
C VAL A 115 -8.67 -4.86 -1.61
N ALA A 116 -8.67 -3.80 -2.40
CA ALA A 116 -9.32 -3.78 -3.71
C ALA A 116 -8.33 -4.21 -4.80
N LEU A 117 -8.45 -5.47 -5.26
CA LEU A 117 -7.57 -6.03 -6.28
C LEU A 117 -7.93 -5.56 -7.70
N GLY A 118 -9.20 -5.23 -7.93
CA GLY A 118 -9.71 -5.07 -9.30
C GLY A 118 -9.51 -6.35 -10.08
N GLY A 119 -8.80 -6.27 -11.21
CA GLY A 119 -8.36 -7.43 -12.00
C GLY A 119 -6.92 -7.89 -11.73
N ASN A 120 -6.23 -7.29 -10.76
CA ASN A 120 -4.78 -7.46 -10.58
C ASN A 120 -4.45 -8.56 -9.55
N THR A 121 -3.25 -9.12 -9.64
CA THR A 121 -2.71 -10.02 -8.63
C THR A 121 -1.90 -9.26 -7.59
N LEU A 122 -2.21 -9.41 -6.31
CA LEU A 122 -1.33 -8.98 -5.23
C LEU A 122 -0.31 -10.09 -4.95
N ASP A 123 0.97 -9.77 -4.96
CA ASP A 123 2.06 -10.70 -4.69
C ASP A 123 2.75 -10.38 -3.35
N ILE A 124 2.58 -11.27 -2.37
CA ILE A 124 3.20 -11.21 -1.05
C ILE A 124 4.53 -11.96 -1.10
N THR A 125 5.63 -11.22 -1.08
CA THR A 125 6.98 -11.76 -1.33
C THR A 125 7.69 -12.26 -0.07
N ASN A 126 7.27 -11.82 1.11
CA ASN A 126 7.86 -12.18 2.40
C ASN A 126 6.86 -11.99 3.56
N GLY A 127 5.80 -12.79 3.58
CA GLY A 127 4.86 -12.81 4.71
C GLY A 127 5.60 -13.18 5.99
N ASN A 128 5.82 -12.23 6.90
CA ASN A 128 6.65 -12.44 8.08
C ASN A 128 6.06 -11.83 9.36
N ALA A 129 6.20 -12.55 10.47
CA ALA A 129 5.64 -12.14 11.76
C ALA A 129 6.37 -10.96 12.42
N THR A 130 7.57 -10.59 11.96
CA THR A 130 8.32 -9.45 12.51
C THR A 130 7.65 -8.12 12.16
N PHE A 131 7.17 -7.99 10.92
CA PHE A 131 6.29 -6.88 10.53
C PHE A 131 4.84 -7.15 10.99
N GLY A 132 4.37 -8.36 10.73
CA GLY A 132 2.96 -8.74 10.82
C GLY A 132 2.53 -9.41 9.52
N ASN A 133 1.80 -10.51 9.62
CA ASN A 133 1.43 -11.35 8.49
C ASN A 133 0.03 -11.95 8.67
N THR A 134 -0.84 -11.23 9.37
CA THR A 134 -2.22 -11.66 9.61
C THR A 134 -3.19 -10.61 9.11
N PHE A 135 -3.67 -10.80 7.90
CA PHE A 135 -4.75 -10.00 7.35
C PHE A 135 -6.12 -10.58 7.76
N SER A 136 -6.81 -9.84 8.64
CA SER A 136 -8.18 -10.13 9.11
C SER A 136 -9.27 -9.43 8.31
N GLY A 137 -8.86 -8.59 7.36
CA GLY A 137 -9.74 -7.84 6.48
C GLY A 137 -10.29 -8.65 5.30
N VAL A 138 -10.72 -7.93 4.27
CA VAL A 138 -11.30 -8.52 3.04
C VAL A 138 -10.53 -8.06 1.81
N ALA A 139 -9.92 -9.00 1.11
CA ALA A 139 -9.48 -8.80 -0.28
C ALA A 139 -10.62 -9.16 -1.24
N SER A 140 -10.84 -8.33 -2.26
CA SER A 140 -11.96 -8.43 -3.20
C SER A 140 -11.57 -8.07 -4.63
N GLY A 141 -12.37 -8.51 -5.61
CA GLY A 141 -12.15 -8.24 -7.04
C GLY A 141 -12.04 -9.52 -7.88
N SER A 142 -11.93 -9.38 -9.20
CA SER A 142 -11.68 -10.52 -10.10
C SER A 142 -10.21 -10.95 -10.13
N GLY A 143 -9.32 -10.15 -9.54
CA GLY A 143 -7.91 -10.41 -9.35
C GLY A 143 -7.61 -11.52 -8.34
N GLY A 144 -6.32 -11.76 -8.11
CA GLY A 144 -5.82 -12.91 -7.36
C GLY A 144 -4.79 -12.55 -6.28
N LEU A 145 -4.31 -13.59 -5.61
CA LEU A 145 -3.26 -13.49 -4.59
C LEU A 145 -2.14 -14.46 -4.92
N THR A 146 -0.90 -14.01 -4.85
CA THR A 146 0.27 -14.89 -4.84
C THR A 146 0.98 -14.72 -3.49
N VAL A 147 1.32 -15.83 -2.85
CA VAL A 147 2.27 -15.85 -1.73
C VAL A 147 3.56 -16.47 -2.25
N SER A 148 4.53 -15.61 -2.58
CA SER A 148 5.81 -15.99 -3.16
C SER A 148 6.87 -16.31 -2.12
N GLY A 149 6.70 -15.83 -0.88
CA GLY A 149 7.62 -16.14 0.21
C GLY A 149 7.02 -15.90 1.60
N GLY A 150 7.54 -16.63 2.58
CA GLY A 150 7.08 -16.57 3.97
C GLY A 150 5.72 -17.24 4.19
N THR A 151 4.96 -16.77 5.17
CA THR A 151 3.61 -17.22 5.48
C THR A 151 2.70 -16.01 5.65
N GLU A 152 1.63 -15.93 4.86
CA GLU A 152 0.57 -14.93 5.02
C GLU A 152 -0.67 -15.63 5.61
N THR A 153 -1.25 -15.05 6.66
CA THR A 153 -2.43 -15.59 7.34
C THR A 153 -3.65 -14.77 7.01
N LEU A 154 -4.51 -15.30 6.14
CA LEU A 154 -5.83 -14.73 5.90
C LEU A 154 -6.81 -15.24 6.97
N SER A 155 -7.18 -14.38 7.92
CA SER A 155 -8.17 -14.70 8.97
C SER A 155 -9.56 -14.12 8.70
N GLY A 156 -9.67 -13.20 7.76
CA GLY A 156 -10.95 -12.65 7.28
C GLY A 156 -11.57 -13.44 6.12
N ALA A 157 -12.82 -13.09 5.80
CA ALA A 157 -13.56 -13.69 4.68
C ALA A 157 -13.23 -12.99 3.36
N ASN A 158 -12.22 -13.49 2.66
CA ASN A 158 -11.80 -12.96 1.36
C ASN A 158 -12.79 -13.34 0.25
N THR A 159 -13.04 -12.41 -0.69
CA THR A 159 -14.11 -12.52 -1.70
C THR A 159 -13.61 -12.38 -3.14
N TYR A 160 -12.29 -12.28 -3.35
CA TYR A 160 -11.73 -12.24 -4.69
C TYR A 160 -11.95 -13.55 -5.45
N THR A 161 -12.03 -13.49 -6.77
CA THR A 161 -12.38 -14.65 -7.62
C THR A 161 -11.24 -15.13 -8.51
N GLY A 162 -10.12 -14.40 -8.56
CA GLY A 162 -8.95 -14.78 -9.35
C GLY A 162 -8.12 -15.87 -8.69
N VAL A 163 -7.01 -16.21 -9.34
CA VAL A 163 -6.14 -17.32 -8.93
C VAL A 163 -5.47 -17.00 -7.60
N THR A 164 -5.45 -17.99 -6.70
CA THR A 164 -4.53 -18.00 -5.55
C THR A 164 -3.34 -18.90 -5.87
N THR A 165 -2.12 -18.37 -5.79
CA THR A 165 -0.87 -19.10 -6.00
C THR A 165 -0.07 -19.13 -4.70
N VAL A 166 0.42 -20.30 -4.32
CA VAL A 166 1.45 -20.45 -3.26
C VAL A 166 2.70 -20.96 -3.96
N ALA A 167 3.74 -20.13 -4.02
CA ALA A 167 4.99 -20.51 -4.69
C ALA A 167 5.76 -21.54 -3.86
N SER A 168 6.70 -22.25 -4.50
CA SER A 168 7.68 -23.04 -3.76
C SER A 168 8.54 -22.09 -2.92
N GLY A 169 8.40 -22.18 -1.60
CA GLY A 169 9.16 -21.39 -0.64
C GLY A 169 10.66 -21.68 -0.63
#